data_AF-A0AAN9FMQ0-F1
#
_entry.id   AF-A0AAN9FMQ0-F1
#
_cell.length_a   1.000
_cell.length_b   1.000
_cell.length_c   1.000
_cell.angle_alpha   90.00
_cell.angle_beta   90.00
_cell.angle_gamma   90.00
#
_symmetry.space_group_name_H-M   'P 1'
#
loop_
_entity.id
_entity.type
_entity.pdbx_description
1 polymer ?
#
loop_
_entity_poly.entity_id
_entity_poly.type
_entity_poly.pdbx_seq_one_letter_code
_entity_poly.pdbx_strand_id
1 'polypeptide(L)'
;MYTWYAMGHLIPFLHLSNKLAKRGHKISFIIPKRTQTKLQHLNLHPHLITFVPIALPHVDGLPHEAETTSDAPKDTLEEKWSSWLGGFKEGSVIYCALGTECLLNQNQLQELLLGLELTEALVSKCQLVLLPGPYTDHVINARKMSIKLKVGVEVEKGEEDGFFTKESVSKAVRIVMDDGNELGREVRANHTKVRNMFQSNNFESSCVDSFCHELQNLL
;
A
#
# COMPACT_ATOMS: atom_id res chain seq x y z
N MET A 1 -4.85 8.39 -18.97
CA MET A 1 -3.80 8.06 -17.99
C MET A 1 -3.45 6.59 -18.19
N TYR A 2 -2.26 6.29 -18.72
CA TYR A 2 -1.80 4.90 -18.84
C TYR A 2 -1.47 4.40 -17.42
N THR A 3 -2.11 3.32 -16.99
CA THR A 3 -1.82 2.65 -15.71
C THR A 3 -0.41 2.08 -15.77
N TRP A 4 0.52 2.73 -15.08
CA TRP A 4 1.93 2.35 -15.10
C TRP A 4 2.22 1.31 -14.01
N TYR A 5 3.06 0.32 -14.31
CA TYR A 5 3.29 -0.82 -13.42
C TYR A 5 4.27 -0.43 -12.30
N ALA A 6 3.79 -0.32 -11.06
CA ALA A 6 4.69 -0.09 -9.92
C ALA A 6 5.20 -1.41 -9.35
N MET A 7 6.51 -1.49 -9.10
CA MET A 7 7.12 -2.64 -8.43
C MET A 7 6.49 -2.91 -7.05
N GLY A 8 6.04 -1.84 -6.37
CA GLY A 8 5.32 -1.92 -5.09
C GLY A 8 4.00 -2.71 -5.16
N HIS A 9 3.38 -2.84 -6.34
CA HIS A 9 2.21 -3.71 -6.52
C HIS A 9 2.61 -5.10 -7.04
N LEU A 10 3.50 -5.15 -8.03
CA LEU A 10 3.90 -6.41 -8.67
C LEU A 10 4.51 -7.42 -7.69
N ILE A 11 5.38 -6.97 -6.78
CA ILE A 11 6.05 -7.84 -5.80
C ILE A 11 5.01 -8.51 -4.88
N PRO A 12 4.14 -7.77 -4.17
CA PRO A 12 3.19 -8.43 -3.28
C PRO A 12 2.10 -9.23 -4.02
N PHE A 13 1.70 -8.87 -5.25
CA PHE A 13 0.87 -9.76 -6.08
C PHE A 13 1.60 -11.08 -6.43
N LEU A 14 2.91 -11.04 -6.68
CA LEU A 14 3.70 -12.25 -6.91
C LEU A 14 3.85 -13.08 -5.63
N HIS A 15 4.02 -12.44 -4.47
CA HIS A 15 4.00 -13.13 -3.18
C HIS A 15 2.67 -13.85 -2.94
N LEU A 16 1.54 -13.17 -3.19
CA LEU A 16 0.22 -13.81 -3.13
C LEU A 16 0.14 -14.98 -4.10
N SER A 17 0.61 -14.80 -5.34
CA SER A 17 0.65 -15.86 -6.35
C SER A 17 1.43 -17.08 -5.86
N ASN A 18 2.59 -16.90 -5.21
CA ASN A 18 3.33 -17.99 -4.59
C ASN A 18 2.52 -18.74 -3.52
N LYS A 19 1.78 -18.03 -2.68
CA LYS A 19 0.94 -18.64 -1.63
C LYS A 19 -0.21 -19.45 -2.22
N LEU A 20 -0.81 -18.98 -3.30
CA LEU A 20 -1.85 -19.70 -4.05
C LEU A 20 -1.25 -20.91 -4.77
N ALA A 21 -0.08 -20.76 -5.40
CA ALA A 21 0.62 -21.87 -6.06
C ALA A 21 1.02 -22.97 -5.07
N LYS A 22 1.47 -22.61 -3.85
CA LYS A 22 1.73 -23.58 -2.78
C LYS A 22 0.50 -24.45 -2.44
N ARG A 23 -0.72 -23.93 -2.69
CA ARG A 23 -2.00 -24.64 -2.50
C ARG A 23 -2.50 -25.36 -3.76
N GLY A 24 -1.67 -25.44 -4.81
CA GLY A 24 -1.94 -26.18 -6.04
C GLY A 24 -2.64 -25.38 -7.14
N HIS A 25 -2.89 -24.09 -6.93
CA HIS A 25 -3.49 -23.24 -7.97
C HIS A 25 -2.47 -22.94 -9.08
N LYS A 26 -2.92 -22.97 -10.34
CA LYS A 26 -2.13 -22.48 -11.49
C LYS A 26 -2.42 -21.00 -11.71
N ILE A 27 -1.37 -20.20 -11.88
CA ILE A 27 -1.46 -18.75 -12.03
C ILE A 27 -0.76 -18.33 -13.33
N SER A 28 -1.44 -17.48 -14.10
CA SER A 28 -0.83 -16.72 -15.20
C SER A 28 -0.62 -15.29 -14.72
N PHE A 29 0.63 -14.89 -14.58
CA PHE A 29 1.01 -13.57 -14.07
C PHE A 29 1.44 -12.67 -15.23
N ILE A 30 0.56 -11.75 -15.61
CA ILE A 30 0.80 -10.82 -16.72
C ILE A 30 1.76 -9.73 -16.25
N ILE A 31 2.85 -9.52 -17.00
CA ILE A 31 3.93 -8.64 -16.57
C ILE A 31 4.60 -7.96 -17.77
N PRO A 32 5.10 -6.72 -17.65
CA PRO A 32 5.92 -6.12 -18.69
C PRO A 32 7.17 -6.97 -18.97
N LYS A 33 7.49 -7.12 -20.25
CA LYS A 33 8.48 -8.08 -20.75
C LYS A 33 9.84 -7.95 -20.05
N ARG A 34 10.32 -6.73 -19.81
CA ARG A 34 11.64 -6.47 -19.21
C ARG A 34 11.61 -6.54 -17.69
N THR A 35 10.44 -6.38 -17.07
CA THR A 35 10.26 -6.57 -15.62
C THR A 35 10.35 -8.04 -15.21
N GLN A 36 10.12 -8.96 -16.15
CA GLN A 36 10.20 -10.40 -15.90
C GLN A 36 11.53 -10.81 -15.23
N THR A 37 12.66 -10.34 -15.75
CA THR A 37 13.98 -10.68 -15.21
C THR A 37 14.18 -10.14 -13.78
N LYS A 38 13.56 -9.00 -13.46
CA LYS A 38 13.57 -8.41 -12.11
C LYS A 38 12.78 -9.24 -11.10
N LEU A 39 11.74 -9.98 -11.51
CA LEU A 39 10.85 -10.70 -10.60
C LEU A 39 10.96 -12.23 -10.67
N GLN A 40 11.66 -12.77 -11.67
CA GLN A 40 11.77 -14.23 -11.86
C GLN A 40 12.33 -14.97 -10.64
N HIS A 41 13.30 -14.37 -9.95
CA HIS A 41 13.90 -14.95 -8.75
C HIS A 41 12.93 -15.03 -7.55
N LEU A 42 11.83 -14.25 -7.58
CA LEU A 42 10.79 -14.27 -6.55
C LEU A 42 9.69 -15.30 -6.85
N ASN A 43 9.68 -15.93 -8.02
CA ASN A 43 8.75 -17.02 -8.32
C ASN A 43 9.26 -18.33 -7.68
N LEU A 44 8.57 -18.78 -6.63
CA LEU A 44 8.93 -19.97 -5.86
C LEU A 44 8.31 -21.26 -6.43
N HIS A 45 7.40 -21.14 -7.41
CA HIS A 45 6.64 -22.24 -7.97
C HIS A 45 6.57 -22.16 -9.51
N PRO A 46 7.71 -22.31 -10.23
CA PRO A 46 7.78 -22.12 -11.69
C PRO A 46 6.93 -23.12 -12.50
N HIS A 47 6.50 -24.22 -11.89
CA HIS A 47 5.60 -25.21 -12.51
C HIS A 47 4.11 -24.84 -12.38
N LEU A 48 3.77 -23.86 -11.54
CA LEU A 48 2.40 -23.40 -11.30
C LEU A 48 2.20 -21.93 -11.63
N ILE A 49 3.27 -21.12 -11.63
CA ILE A 49 3.21 -19.69 -11.96
C ILE A 49 3.93 -19.46 -13.28
N THR A 50 3.16 -19.11 -14.29
CA THR A 50 3.66 -18.76 -15.63
C THR A 50 3.65 -17.24 -15.80
N PHE A 51 4.80 -16.66 -16.11
CA PHE A 51 4.89 -15.26 -16.48
C PHE A 51 4.46 -15.07 -17.93
N VAL A 52 3.50 -14.16 -18.15
CA VAL A 52 2.96 -13.83 -19.46
C VAL A 52 3.45 -12.43 -19.83
N PRO A 53 4.54 -12.31 -20.61
CA PRO A 53 5.13 -11.03 -20.93
C PRO A 53 4.25 -10.22 -21.88
N ILE A 54 4.08 -8.94 -21.60
CA ILE A 54 3.42 -7.97 -22.49
C ILE A 54 4.39 -6.86 -22.89
N ALA A 55 4.27 -6.38 -24.14
CA ALA A 55 4.98 -5.20 -24.61
C ALA A 55 4.15 -3.96 -24.29
N LEU A 56 4.75 -2.97 -23.64
CA LEU A 56 4.12 -1.68 -23.39
C LEU A 56 4.51 -0.67 -24.48
N PRO A 57 3.59 0.20 -24.91
CA PRO A 57 3.92 1.27 -25.83
C PRO A 57 4.86 2.28 -25.16
N HIS A 58 5.71 2.94 -25.96
CA HIS A 58 6.52 4.06 -25.48
C HIS A 58 5.62 5.24 -25.08
N VAL A 59 6.06 5.98 -24.06
CA VAL A 59 5.39 7.19 -23.57
C VAL A 59 6.38 8.34 -23.66
N ASP A 60 5.99 9.40 -24.38
CA ASP A 60 6.82 10.59 -24.55
C ASP A 60 7.23 11.18 -23.19
N GLY A 61 8.50 11.55 -23.06
CA GLY A 61 9.07 12.13 -21.83
C GLY A 61 9.62 11.11 -20.82
N LEU A 62 9.44 9.81 -21.04
CA LEU A 62 10.10 8.76 -20.27
C LEU A 62 11.27 8.14 -21.05
N PRO A 63 12.23 7.48 -20.38
CA PRO A 63 13.22 6.67 -21.07
C PRO A 63 12.55 5.66 -22.00
N HIS A 64 13.13 5.43 -23.18
CA HIS A 64 12.57 4.50 -24.19
C HIS A 64 12.33 3.09 -23.62
N GLU A 65 13.01 2.75 -22.53
CA GLU A 65 12.97 1.42 -21.92
C GLU A 65 12.15 1.33 -20.64
N ALA A 66 11.45 2.41 -20.27
CA ALA A 66 10.76 2.49 -18.99
C ALA A 66 9.43 1.71 -19.02
N GLU A 67 9.38 0.59 -18.31
CA GLU A 67 8.18 -0.26 -18.19
C GLU A 67 7.54 -0.19 -16.79
N THR A 68 8.29 0.29 -15.80
CA THR A 68 7.84 0.40 -14.41
C THR A 68 8.20 1.74 -13.79
N THR A 69 7.53 2.09 -12.68
CA THR A 69 7.89 3.26 -11.85
C THR A 69 9.35 3.29 -11.41
N SER A 70 9.99 2.12 -11.33
CA SER A 70 11.41 2.02 -10.99
C SER A 70 12.37 2.40 -12.11
N ASP A 71 11.88 2.52 -13.35
CA ASP A 71 12.65 2.90 -14.54
C ASP A 71 12.55 4.40 -14.85
N ALA A 72 11.66 5.13 -14.15
CA ALA A 72 11.69 6.58 -14.16
C ALA A 72 13.06 7.07 -13.65
N PRO A 73 13.54 8.24 -14.11
CA PRO A 73 14.72 8.87 -13.54
C PRO A 73 14.58 8.93 -12.02
N LYS A 74 15.37 8.11 -11.34
CA LYS A 74 15.50 8.18 -9.89
C LYS A 74 16.39 9.37 -9.62
N ASP A 75 15.80 10.55 -9.52
CA ASP A 75 16.36 11.49 -8.56
C ASP A 75 16.30 10.74 -7.23
N THR A 76 17.47 10.29 -6.79
CA THR A 76 17.63 9.53 -5.56
C THR A 76 16.76 10.17 -4.49
N LEU A 77 15.93 9.40 -3.80
CA LEU A 77 15.68 9.67 -2.40
C LEU A 77 17.06 9.54 -1.73
N GLU A 78 17.80 10.64 -1.82
CA GLU A 78 19.17 10.86 -1.41
C GLU A 78 19.44 10.10 -0.11
N GLU A 79 20.65 9.54 0.04
CA GLU A 79 21.18 9.09 1.35
C GLU A 79 20.90 10.11 2.46
N LYS A 80 20.88 11.40 2.08
CA LYS A 80 20.42 12.51 2.89
C LYS A 80 19.04 12.27 3.53
N TRP A 81 18.03 11.84 2.79
CA TRP A 81 16.68 11.59 3.32
C TRP A 81 16.66 10.39 4.26
N SER A 82 17.35 9.30 3.93
CA SER A 82 17.41 8.12 4.81
C SER A 82 18.17 8.42 6.12
N SER A 83 19.31 9.10 6.03
CA SER A 83 20.09 9.56 7.20
C SER A 83 19.33 10.61 8.01
N TRP A 84 18.58 11.50 7.36
CA TRP A 84 17.76 12.50 8.02
C TRP A 84 16.59 11.85 8.75
N LEU A 85 15.83 10.95 8.11
CA LEU A 85 14.72 10.21 8.71
C LEU A 85 15.18 9.35 9.90
N GLY A 86 16.36 8.73 9.82
CA GLY A 86 16.94 7.93 10.90
C GLY A 86 17.42 8.72 12.11
N GLY A 87 17.58 10.04 12.00
CA GLY A 87 18.00 10.93 13.10
C GLY A 87 16.86 11.32 14.05
N PHE A 88 15.63 10.94 13.72
CA PHE A 88 14.44 11.30 14.48
C PHE A 88 14.08 10.24 15.53
N LYS A 89 13.56 10.69 16.68
CA LYS A 89 13.09 9.79 17.74
C LYS A 89 11.92 8.96 17.21
N GLU A 90 11.81 7.71 17.65
CA GLU A 90 10.67 6.85 17.35
C GLU A 90 9.33 7.59 17.60
N GLY A 91 8.45 7.55 16.59
CA GLY A 91 7.17 8.25 16.61
C GLY A 91 7.18 9.68 16.08
N SER A 92 8.34 10.33 15.84
CA SER A 92 8.39 11.73 15.38
C SER A 92 8.43 11.94 13.87
N VAL A 93 8.18 10.88 13.10
CA VAL A 93 8.18 10.90 11.64
C VAL A 93 6.78 10.52 11.15
N ILE A 94 6.26 11.32 10.22
CA ILE A 94 4.95 11.11 9.61
C ILE A 94 5.15 10.45 8.26
N TYR A 95 4.46 9.34 8.06
CA TYR A 95 4.47 8.62 6.78
C TYR A 95 3.25 9.02 5.96
N CYS A 96 3.48 9.56 4.77
CA CYS A 96 2.45 9.89 3.79
C CYS A 96 2.68 9.04 2.54
N ALA A 97 1.79 8.08 2.26
CA ALA A 97 1.79 7.32 1.01
C ALA A 97 0.69 7.81 0.07
N LEU A 98 1.02 7.93 -1.22
CA LEU A 98 0.08 8.21 -2.29
C LEU A 98 0.08 7.00 -3.24
N GLY A 99 -1.02 6.24 -3.26
CA GLY A 99 -1.24 5.12 -4.19
C GLY A 99 -2.01 5.55 -5.45
N THR A 100 -2.20 4.62 -6.39
CA THR A 100 -3.05 4.78 -7.59
C THR A 100 -3.89 3.52 -7.77
N GLU A 101 -5.20 3.67 -8.01
CA GLU A 101 -6.21 2.65 -7.71
C GLU A 101 -6.56 1.63 -8.83
N CYS A 102 -7.16 0.50 -8.41
CA CYS A 102 -7.91 -0.49 -9.19
C CYS A 102 -9.33 -0.70 -8.58
N LEU A 103 -10.37 -0.87 -9.41
CA LEU A 103 -11.78 -1.02 -9.00
C LEU A 103 -12.11 -2.44 -8.50
N LEU A 104 -12.52 -2.59 -7.23
CA LEU A 104 -13.06 -3.85 -6.66
C LEU A 104 -14.28 -3.62 -5.74
N ASN A 105 -15.15 -4.63 -5.61
CA ASN A 105 -16.39 -4.59 -4.82
C ASN A 105 -16.16 -4.71 -3.30
N GLN A 106 -17.18 -4.46 -2.47
CA GLN A 106 -17.01 -4.31 -1.00
C GLN A 106 -16.34 -5.48 -0.26
N ASN A 107 -16.58 -6.73 -0.67
CA ASN A 107 -15.98 -7.90 -0.03
C ASN A 107 -14.53 -8.10 -0.51
N GLN A 108 -14.30 -7.94 -1.82
CA GLN A 108 -12.95 -7.98 -2.41
C GLN A 108 -12.07 -6.82 -1.92
N LEU A 109 -12.68 -5.66 -1.68
CA LEU A 109 -12.04 -4.46 -1.16
C LEU A 109 -11.58 -4.65 0.28
N GLN A 110 -12.23 -5.48 1.09
CA GLN A 110 -11.83 -5.72 2.47
C GLN A 110 -10.62 -6.65 2.56
N GLU A 111 -10.52 -7.65 1.69
CA GLU A 111 -9.36 -8.54 1.61
C GLU A 111 -8.19 -7.90 0.85
N LEU A 112 -8.45 -7.10 -0.19
CA LEU A 112 -7.41 -6.41 -0.95
C LEU A 112 -6.84 -5.17 -0.21
N LEU A 113 -7.66 -4.44 0.59
CA LEU A 113 -7.16 -3.35 1.45
C LEU A 113 -6.19 -3.85 2.51
N LEU A 114 -6.40 -5.07 3.03
CA LEU A 114 -5.48 -5.70 3.97
C LEU A 114 -4.15 -6.04 3.27
N GLY A 115 -4.15 -6.23 1.94
CA GLY A 115 -3.04 -6.83 1.20
C GLY A 115 -1.93 -5.91 0.69
N LEU A 116 -2.21 -4.69 0.21
CA LEU A 116 -1.28 -4.13 -0.81
C LEU A 116 -0.77 -2.69 -0.66
N GLU A 117 -1.53 -1.70 -0.18
CA GLU A 117 -1.05 -0.30 -0.24
C GLU A 117 -0.96 0.38 1.13
N LEU A 118 -1.78 -0.05 2.08
CA LEU A 118 -1.81 0.51 3.43
C LEU A 118 -1.13 -0.40 4.45
N THR A 119 -0.77 -1.62 4.06
CA THR A 119 -0.08 -2.57 4.94
C THR A 119 1.22 -1.98 5.44
N GLU A 120 1.99 -1.27 4.59
CA GLU A 120 3.23 -0.62 5.03
C GLU A 120 2.96 0.42 6.13
N ALA A 121 1.99 1.32 5.93
CA ALA A 121 1.60 2.31 6.95
C ALA A 121 1.11 1.63 8.25
N LEU A 122 0.28 0.59 8.13
CA LEU A 122 -0.31 -0.15 9.25
C LEU A 122 0.71 -1.01 10.01
N VAL A 123 1.74 -1.56 9.35
CA VAL A 123 2.83 -2.30 9.99
C VAL A 123 4.01 -1.40 10.39
N SER A 124 4.01 -0.13 9.96
CA SER A 124 4.98 0.86 10.41
C SER A 124 4.75 1.25 11.87
N LYS A 125 5.79 1.86 12.48
CA LYS A 125 5.70 2.47 13.81
C LYS A 125 5.34 3.97 13.74
N CYS A 126 5.24 4.52 12.55
CA CYS A 126 5.03 5.94 12.31
C CYS A 126 3.58 6.32 12.56
N GLN A 127 3.35 7.57 12.99
CA GLN A 127 2.01 8.08 13.18
C GLN A 127 1.38 8.50 11.86
N LEU A 128 0.08 8.19 11.70
CA LEU A 128 -0.61 8.32 10.42
C LEU A 128 -1.43 9.60 10.36
N VAL A 129 -1.09 10.45 9.40
CA VAL A 129 -1.90 11.59 8.96
C VAL A 129 -2.37 11.30 7.55
N LEU A 130 -3.68 11.32 7.34
CA LEU A 130 -4.31 10.85 6.11
C LEU A 130 -4.71 12.06 5.27
N LEU A 131 -4.06 12.20 4.10
CA LEU A 131 -4.39 13.24 3.11
C LEU A 131 -5.13 12.58 1.94
N PRO A 132 -6.47 12.50 1.98
CA PRO A 132 -7.22 11.90 0.89
C PRO A 132 -7.08 12.76 -0.38
N GLY A 133 -6.46 12.19 -1.41
CA GLY A 133 -6.30 12.83 -2.72
C GLY A 133 -7.64 13.18 -3.42
N PRO A 134 -7.60 13.68 -4.66
CA PRO A 134 -8.81 14.06 -5.40
C PRO A 134 -9.66 12.85 -5.84
N TYR A 135 -9.14 11.63 -5.74
CA TYR A 135 -9.83 10.41 -6.14
C TYR A 135 -10.74 9.88 -5.02
N THR A 136 -11.92 9.36 -5.42
CA THR A 136 -13.02 8.98 -4.51
C THR A 136 -12.67 7.89 -3.51
N ASP A 137 -11.78 7.01 -3.90
CA ASP A 137 -11.27 5.90 -3.13
C ASP A 137 -10.26 6.29 -2.07
N HIS A 138 -9.39 7.26 -2.36
CA HIS A 138 -8.48 7.82 -1.36
C HIS A 138 -9.27 8.42 -0.20
N VAL A 139 -10.43 9.04 -0.50
CA VAL A 139 -11.37 9.54 0.52
C VAL A 139 -11.98 8.39 1.31
N ILE A 140 -12.42 7.31 0.66
CA ILE A 140 -13.00 6.15 1.35
C ILE A 140 -11.95 5.45 2.23
N ASN A 141 -10.72 5.31 1.74
CA ASN A 141 -9.61 4.69 2.47
C ASN A 141 -9.21 5.54 3.67
N ALA A 142 -9.03 6.85 3.49
CA ALA A 142 -8.78 7.76 4.60
C ALA A 142 -9.88 7.67 5.66
N ARG A 143 -11.16 7.70 5.25
CA ARG A 143 -12.30 7.56 6.18
C ARG A 143 -12.36 6.21 6.87
N LYS A 144 -12.06 5.11 6.18
CA LYS A 144 -11.96 3.79 6.82
C LYS A 144 -10.87 3.78 7.87
N MET A 145 -9.71 4.36 7.58
CA MET A 145 -8.59 4.43 8.52
C MET A 145 -8.85 5.37 9.70
N SER A 146 -9.47 6.54 9.46
CA SER A 146 -9.73 7.56 10.48
C SER A 146 -10.96 7.26 11.33
N ILE A 147 -12.05 6.77 10.72
CA ILE A 147 -13.34 6.58 11.40
C ILE A 147 -13.54 5.14 11.88
N LYS A 148 -13.29 4.14 11.03
CA LYS A 148 -13.57 2.73 11.37
C LYS A 148 -12.43 2.09 12.16
N LEU A 149 -11.23 2.13 11.62
CA LEU A 149 -10.04 1.54 12.28
C LEU A 149 -9.49 2.47 13.35
N LYS A 150 -9.70 3.78 13.19
CA LYS A 150 -9.16 4.84 14.04
C LYS A 150 -7.67 4.67 14.27
N VAL A 151 -6.90 4.55 13.19
CA VAL A 151 -5.43 4.32 13.23
C VAL A 151 -4.64 5.56 12.79
N GLY A 152 -5.33 6.65 12.43
CA GLY A 152 -4.73 7.90 12.00
C GLY A 152 -5.76 9.03 11.98
N VAL A 153 -5.29 10.25 11.75
CA VAL A 153 -6.14 11.44 11.67
C VAL A 153 -6.22 11.92 10.23
N GLU A 154 -7.44 12.04 9.72
CA GLU A 154 -7.70 12.61 8.40
C GLU A 154 -7.61 14.13 8.44
N VAL A 155 -6.94 14.71 7.43
CA VAL A 155 -6.82 16.16 7.30
C VAL A 155 -8.10 16.72 6.68
N GLU A 156 -8.68 17.70 7.36
CA GLU A 156 -9.83 18.46 6.86
C GLU A 156 -9.42 19.30 5.64
N LYS A 157 -10.20 19.21 4.54
CA LYS A 157 -10.05 20.09 3.37
C LYS A 157 -10.76 21.42 3.61
N GLY A 158 -10.26 22.49 3.00
CA GLY A 158 -10.94 23.78 2.96
C GLY A 158 -12.31 23.65 2.29
N GLU A 159 -13.33 24.31 2.87
CA GLU A 159 -14.72 24.20 2.41
C GLU A 159 -14.94 24.82 1.02
N GLU A 160 -14.17 25.87 0.68
CA GLU A 160 -14.37 26.65 -0.55
C GLU A 160 -13.58 26.12 -1.75
N ASP A 161 -12.34 25.68 -1.53
CA ASP A 161 -11.39 25.34 -2.59
C ASP A 161 -11.04 23.84 -2.65
N GLY A 162 -11.43 23.06 -1.64
CA GLY A 162 -11.15 21.63 -1.54
C GLY A 162 -9.67 21.30 -1.35
N PHE A 163 -8.81 22.29 -1.05
CA PHE A 163 -7.39 22.10 -0.85
C PHE A 163 -7.05 21.90 0.63
N PHE A 164 -5.87 21.32 0.87
CA PHE A 164 -5.31 21.23 2.22
C PHE A 164 -4.57 22.51 2.55
N THR A 165 -4.87 23.07 3.72
CA THR A 165 -4.15 24.23 4.26
C THR A 165 -2.98 23.78 5.12
N LYS A 166 -1.96 24.63 5.24
CA LYS A 166 -0.84 24.36 6.17
C LYS A 166 -1.35 24.18 7.60
N GLU A 167 -2.38 24.92 7.98
CA GLU A 167 -3.00 24.93 9.30
C GLU A 167 -3.74 23.61 9.58
N SER A 168 -4.53 23.12 8.63
CA SER A 168 -5.26 21.84 8.75
C SER A 168 -4.29 20.66 8.85
N VAL A 169 -3.24 20.63 8.03
CA VAL A 169 -2.19 19.61 8.11
C VAL A 169 -1.49 19.70 9.47
N SER A 170 -1.04 20.89 9.88
CA SER A 170 -0.34 21.10 11.16
C SER A 170 -1.19 20.71 12.36
N LYS A 171 -2.50 20.96 12.31
CA LYS A 171 -3.47 20.53 13.33
C LYS A 171 -3.50 19.01 13.44
N ALA A 172 -3.66 18.30 12.32
CA ALA A 172 -3.66 16.83 12.31
C ALA A 172 -2.35 16.24 12.83
N VAL A 173 -1.20 16.79 12.40
CA VAL A 173 0.12 16.43 12.93
C VAL A 173 0.18 16.59 14.44
N ARG A 174 -0.21 17.75 14.97
CA ARG A 174 -0.18 18.00 16.42
C ARG A 174 -1.06 17.01 17.18
N ILE A 175 -2.23 16.67 16.67
CA ILE A 175 -3.13 15.70 17.30
C ILE A 175 -2.44 14.33 17.43
N VAL A 176 -1.87 13.80 16.34
CA VAL A 176 -1.25 12.46 16.36
C VAL A 176 0.07 12.41 17.13
N MET A 177 0.73 13.56 17.30
CA MET A 177 2.03 13.68 17.96
C MET A 177 1.94 14.02 19.45
N ASP A 178 0.85 14.61 19.91
CA ASP A 178 0.68 15.03 21.30
C ASP A 178 0.26 13.85 22.20
N ASP A 179 1.04 13.60 23.27
CA ASP A 179 0.76 12.59 24.29
C ASP A 179 -0.38 12.99 25.24
N GLY A 180 -0.63 14.29 25.38
CA GLY A 180 -1.76 14.84 26.12
C GLY A 180 -3.08 14.77 25.37
N ASN A 181 -3.06 14.63 24.04
CA ASN A 181 -4.26 14.62 23.20
C ASN A 181 -5.00 13.27 23.27
N GLU A 182 -6.29 13.31 23.59
CA GLU A 182 -7.14 12.12 23.73
C GLU A 182 -7.29 11.35 22.41
N LEU A 183 -7.64 12.05 21.32
CA LEU A 183 -7.76 11.46 19.99
C LEU A 183 -6.41 10.90 19.52
N GLY A 184 -5.32 11.62 19.78
CA GLY A 184 -3.95 11.15 19.53
C GLY A 184 -3.66 9.81 20.20
N ARG A 185 -3.92 9.70 21.51
CA ARG A 185 -3.72 8.44 22.25
C ARG A 185 -4.59 7.30 21.72
N GLU A 186 -5.85 7.58 21.37
CA GLU A 186 -6.75 6.59 20.78
C GLU A 186 -6.17 6.01 19.48
N VAL A 187 -5.77 6.88 18.54
CA VAL A 187 -5.28 6.41 17.24
C VAL A 187 -3.96 5.65 17.34
N ARG A 188 -3.06 6.04 18.25
CA ARG A 188 -1.80 5.31 18.52
C ARG A 188 -2.04 3.93 19.11
N ALA A 189 -2.94 3.83 20.08
CA ALA A 189 -3.28 2.55 20.72
C ALA A 189 -3.93 1.59 19.71
N ASN A 190 -4.84 2.09 18.88
CA ASN A 190 -5.49 1.28 17.85
C ASN A 190 -4.53 0.88 16.73
N HIS A 191 -3.66 1.79 16.28
CA HIS A 191 -2.63 1.47 15.30
C HIS A 191 -1.70 0.36 15.81
N THR A 192 -1.30 0.41 17.09
CA THR A 192 -0.51 -0.65 17.73
C THR A 192 -1.25 -2.00 17.72
N LYS A 193 -2.55 -2.02 18.05
CA LYS A 193 -3.36 -3.26 18.01
C LYS A 193 -3.43 -3.83 16.60
N VAL A 194 -3.75 -2.99 15.61
CA VAL A 194 -3.85 -3.40 14.21
C VAL A 194 -2.51 -3.91 13.71
N ARG A 195 -1.42 -3.18 13.96
CA ARG A 195 -0.06 -3.60 13.64
C ARG A 195 0.26 -4.98 14.21
N ASN A 196 -0.01 -5.21 15.49
CA ASN A 196 0.25 -6.51 16.13
C ASN A 196 -0.59 -7.64 15.51
N MET A 197 -1.83 -7.37 15.10
CA MET A 197 -2.67 -8.33 14.38
C MET A 197 -2.02 -8.72 13.03
N PHE A 198 -1.59 -7.73 12.24
CA PHE A 198 -0.89 -7.97 10.97
C PHE A 198 0.44 -8.70 11.14
N GLN A 199 1.15 -8.44 12.22
CA GLN A 199 2.42 -9.10 12.55
C GLN A 199 2.24 -10.49 13.17
N SER A 200 1.00 -10.91 13.47
CA SER A 200 0.78 -12.25 14.00
C SER A 200 1.13 -13.32 12.95
N ASN A 201 1.90 -14.33 13.36
CA ASN A 201 2.55 -15.30 12.47
C ASN A 201 1.59 -16.02 11.49
N ASN A 202 0.29 -16.03 11.78
CA ASN A 202 -0.71 -16.77 11.02
C ASN A 202 -1.73 -15.89 10.28
N PHE A 203 -1.71 -14.55 10.45
CA PHE A 203 -2.75 -13.69 9.85
C PHE A 203 -2.77 -13.80 8.33
N GLU A 204 -1.62 -13.57 7.69
CA GLU A 204 -1.48 -13.66 6.23
C GLU A 204 -1.88 -15.05 5.70
N SER A 205 -1.41 -16.12 6.34
CA SER A 205 -1.76 -17.49 5.90
C SER A 205 -3.25 -17.75 6.05
N SER A 206 -3.84 -17.37 7.18
CA SER A 206 -5.26 -17.56 7.46
C SER A 206 -6.15 -16.85 6.45
N CYS A 207 -5.81 -15.62 6.06
CA CYS A 207 -6.55 -14.91 5.01
C CYS A 207 -6.50 -15.68 3.68
N VAL A 208 -5.31 -16.13 3.27
CA VAL A 208 -5.18 -16.90 2.02
C VAL A 208 -5.88 -18.26 2.10
N ASP A 209 -5.84 -18.92 3.26
CA ASP A 209 -6.54 -20.19 3.50
C ASP A 209 -8.06 -20.02 3.39
N SER A 210 -8.63 -19.00 4.03
CA SER A 210 -10.06 -18.68 3.93
C SER A 210 -10.46 -18.35 2.50
N PHE A 211 -9.70 -17.51 1.81
CA PHE A 211 -9.95 -17.17 0.40
C PHE A 211 -9.95 -18.42 -0.50
N CYS A 212 -8.94 -19.29 -0.36
CA CYS A 212 -8.88 -20.55 -1.10
C CYS A 212 -10.09 -21.44 -0.82
N HIS A 213 -10.53 -21.52 0.44
CA HIS A 213 -11.70 -22.30 0.83
C HIS A 213 -12.99 -21.74 0.20
N GLU A 214 -13.22 -20.43 0.25
CA GLU A 214 -14.38 -19.79 -0.39
C GLU A 214 -14.37 -19.97 -1.91
N LEU A 215 -13.21 -19.84 -2.56
CA LEU A 215 -13.07 -20.05 -3.99
C LEU A 215 -13.43 -21.48 -4.40
N GLN A 216 -13.04 -22.48 -3.59
CA GLN A 216 -13.41 -23.88 -3.83
C GLN A 216 -14.92 -24.10 -3.73
N ASN A 217 -15.60 -23.39 -2.83
CA ASN A 217 -17.05 -23.50 -2.67
C ASN A 217 -17.87 -22.86 -3.81
N LEU A 218 -17.22 -22.07 -4.68
CA LEU A 218 -17.84 -21.44 -5.84
C LEU A 218 -17.78 -22.30 -7.13
N LEU A 219 -17.01 -23.40 -7.11
CA LEU A 219 -16.82 -24.33 -8.22
C LEU A 219 -17.68 -25.59 -8.05
#